data_AF-A0A7X5N350-F1
#
_entry.id   AF-A0A7X5N350-F1
#
_cell.length_a   1.000
_cell.length_b   1.000
_cell.length_c   1.000
_cell.angle_alpha   90.00
_cell.angle_beta   90.00
_cell.angle_gamma   90.00
#
_symmetry.space_group_name_H-M   'P 1'
#
loop_
_entity.id
_entity.type
_entity.pdbx_description
1 polymer ?
#
loop_
_entity_poly.entity_id
_entity_poly.type
_entity_poly.pdbx_seq_one_letter_code
_entity_poly.pdbx_strand_id
1 'polypeptide(L)'
;MRYFTQALGEDDPGRKDLLFDIATEELSHLEIIGSIIAMLNKGPKAVLSEGMEEAMEMRSMTQNSTSHTQQILYGGGPALVNSSGVPWTSAYVDSIGCP
;
A
#
# COMPACT_ATOMS: atom_id res chain seq x y z
N MET A 1 -2.23 -0.77 -10.13
CA MET A 1 -1.69 -0.49 -11.49
C MET A 1 -2.35 -1.28 -12.61
N ARG A 2 -2.74 -2.54 -12.41
CA ARG A 2 -3.36 -3.38 -13.44
C ARG A 2 -4.57 -2.73 -14.14
N TYR A 3 -5.61 -2.37 -13.38
CA TYR A 3 -6.84 -1.80 -13.93
C TYR A 3 -6.58 -0.54 -14.76
N PHE A 4 -5.70 0.35 -14.29
CA PHE A 4 -5.30 1.54 -15.03
C PHE A 4 -4.69 1.20 -16.39
N THR A 5 -3.74 0.28 -16.43
CA THR A 5 -3.10 -0.15 -17.69
C THR A 5 -4.04 -0.92 -18.61
N GLN A 6 -5.00 -1.67 -18.07
CA GLN A 6 -6.03 -2.35 -18.85
C GLN A 6 -7.00 -1.35 -19.48
N ALA A 7 -7.42 -0.32 -18.74
CA ALA A 7 -8.31 0.73 -19.24
C ALA A 7 -7.70 1.49 -20.44
N LEU A 8 -6.38 1.69 -20.45
CA LEU A 8 -5.69 2.32 -21.58
C LEU A 8 -5.80 1.52 -22.88
N GLY A 9 -5.75 0.20 -22.78
CA GLY A 9 -5.89 -0.73 -23.92
C GLY A 9 -7.33 -1.16 -24.21
N GLU A 10 -8.31 -0.57 -23.53
CA GLU A 10 -9.73 -0.93 -23.70
C GLU A 10 -10.41 -0.04 -24.75
N ASP A 11 -11.15 -0.70 -25.63
CA ASP A 11 -11.90 -0.10 -26.74
C ASP A 11 -13.39 0.06 -26.41
N ASP A 12 -13.97 -0.85 -25.61
CA ASP A 12 -15.37 -0.73 -25.16
C ASP A 12 -15.52 0.42 -24.16
N PRO A 13 -16.32 1.46 -24.45
CA PRO A 13 -16.42 2.64 -23.58
C PRO A 13 -16.91 2.34 -22.17
N GLY A 14 -17.86 1.40 -22.02
CA GLY A 14 -18.44 1.07 -20.72
C GLY A 14 -17.46 0.31 -19.83
N ARG A 15 -16.74 -0.67 -20.40
CA ARG A 15 -15.70 -1.41 -19.68
C ARG A 15 -14.49 -0.53 -19.36
N LYS A 16 -14.14 0.38 -20.26
CA LYS A 16 -13.07 1.36 -20.03
C LYS A 16 -13.35 2.26 -18.84
N ASP A 17 -14.56 2.79 -18.77
CA ASP A 17 -15.03 3.65 -17.67
C ASP A 17 -14.97 2.89 -16.34
N LEU A 18 -15.55 1.69 -16.29
CA LEU A 18 -15.49 0.80 -15.13
C LEU A 18 -14.05 0.53 -14.67
N LEU A 19 -13.13 0.25 -15.60
CA LEU A 19 -11.73 -0.02 -15.25
C LEU A 19 -11.03 1.22 -14.70
N PHE A 20 -11.34 2.42 -15.18
CA PHE A 20 -10.81 3.66 -14.61
C PHE A 20 -11.40 3.98 -13.24
N ASP A 21 -12.68 3.71 -13.01
CA ASP A 21 -13.32 3.85 -11.71
C ASP A 21 -12.64 2.96 -10.66
N ILE A 22 -12.50 1.67 -10.97
CA ILE A 22 -11.80 0.72 -10.09
C ILE A 22 -10.33 1.14 -9.91
N ALA A 23 -9.63 1.53 -10.98
CA ALA A 23 -8.24 1.97 -10.88
C ALA A 23 -8.07 3.18 -9.93
N THR A 24 -9.05 4.07 -9.91
CA THR A 24 -9.07 5.25 -9.04
C THR A 24 -9.37 4.85 -7.59
N GLU A 25 -10.31 3.94 -7.37
CA GLU A 25 -10.57 3.36 -6.04
C GLU A 25 -9.32 2.68 -5.45
N GLU A 26 -8.58 1.90 -6.24
CA GLU A 26 -7.38 1.21 -5.77
C GLU A 26 -6.24 2.17 -5.37
N LEU A 27 -6.22 3.41 -5.87
CA LEU A 27 -5.29 4.43 -5.36
C LEU A 27 -5.65 4.87 -3.94
N SER A 28 -6.95 4.94 -3.62
CA SER A 28 -7.41 5.22 -2.26
C SER A 28 -7.08 4.08 -1.29
N HIS A 29 -7.14 2.82 -1.74
CA HIS A 29 -6.68 1.68 -0.94
C HIS A 29 -5.19 1.78 -0.62
N LEU A 30 -4.38 2.16 -1.61
CA LEU A 30 -2.94 2.38 -1.41
C LEU A 30 -2.68 3.48 -0.37
N GLU A 31 -3.45 4.57 -0.41
CA GLU A 31 -3.36 5.65 0.58
C GLU A 31 -3.72 5.18 1.99
N ILE A 32 -4.84 4.45 2.14
CA ILE A 32 -5.29 3.94 3.45
C ILE A 32 -4.24 3.00 4.05
N ILE A 33 -3.75 2.02 3.28
CA ILE A 33 -2.73 1.07 3.76
C ILE A 33 -1.41 1.79 4.05
N GLY A 34 -0.98 2.70 3.18
CA GLY A 34 0.24 3.49 3.38
C GLY A 34 0.20 4.32 4.66
N SER A 35 -0.97 4.91 4.96
CA SER A 35 -1.20 5.69 6.19
C SER A 35 -1.13 4.82 7.43
N ILE A 36 -1.70 3.61 7.41
CA ILE A 36 -1.61 2.64 8.51
C ILE A 36 -0.15 2.21 8.74
N ILE A 37 0.59 1.90 7.66
CA ILE A 37 2.00 1.52 7.78
C ILE A 37 2.83 2.67 8.37
N ALA A 38 2.64 3.89 7.88
CA ALA A 38 3.32 5.07 8.39
C ALA A 38 3.05 5.28 9.89
N MET A 39 1.79 5.16 10.29
CA MET A 39 1.35 5.24 11.68
C MET A 39 2.00 4.17 12.57
N LEU A 40 2.07 2.91 12.12
CA LEU A 40 2.70 1.83 12.89
C LEU A 40 4.23 1.96 12.98
N ASN A 41 4.85 2.55 11.95
CA ASN A 41 6.27 2.84 11.94
C ASN A 41 6.64 4.06 12.79
N LYS A 42 5.69 4.96 13.09
CA LYS A 42 5.90 6.00 14.11
C LYS A 42 6.25 5.36 15.46
N GLY A 43 7.23 5.94 16.14
CA GLY A 43 7.68 5.44 17.44
C GLY A 43 6.59 5.55 18.53
N PRO A 44 6.73 4.81 19.65
CA PRO A 44 5.72 4.76 20.72
C PRO A 44 5.40 6.14 21.33
N LYS A 45 6.36 7.08 21.32
CA LYS A 45 6.12 8.46 21.78
C LYS A 45 5.13 9.23 20.91
N ALA A 46 5.13 8.99 19.59
CA ALA A 46 4.22 9.64 18.66
C ALA A 46 2.80 9.05 18.74
N VAL A 47 2.69 7.72 18.90
CA VAL A 47 1.41 7.03 19.10
C VAL A 47 0.75 7.44 20.43
N LEU A 48 1.54 7.57 21.50
CA LEU A 48 1.08 8.09 22.80
C LEU A 48 0.62 9.55 22.74
N SER A 49 1.33 10.41 21.99
CA SER A 49 0.94 11.82 21.86
C SER A 49 -0.30 12.04 20.98
N GLU A 50 -0.56 11.13 20.05
CA GLU A 50 -1.73 11.17 19.15
C GLU A 50 -2.97 10.46 19.75
N GLY A 51 -2.85 9.84 20.93
CA GLY A 51 -3.99 9.22 21.63
C GLY A 51 -4.52 7.94 20.97
N MET A 52 -3.67 7.23 20.20
CA MET A 52 -4.08 6.07 19.39
C MET A 52 -3.74 4.74 20.07
N GLU A 53 -4.53 4.36 21.09
CA GLU A 53 -4.35 3.12 21.85
C GLU A 53 -4.35 1.86 20.97
N GLU A 54 -5.23 1.77 19.96
CA GLU A 54 -5.30 0.63 19.03
C GLU A 54 -4.00 0.44 18.22
N ALA A 55 -3.36 1.54 17.80
CA ALA A 55 -2.09 1.49 17.10
C ALA A 55 -0.95 1.02 18.01
N MET A 56 -1.02 1.32 19.31
CA MET A 56 -0.06 0.81 20.30
C MET A 56 -0.22 -0.69 20.52
N GLU A 57 -1.46 -1.18 20.60
CA GLU A 57 -1.75 -2.61 20.74
C GLU A 57 -1.25 -3.39 19.51
N MET A 58 -1.53 -2.91 18.31
CA MET A 58 -1.04 -3.50 17.06
C MET A 58 0.50 -3.50 16.98
N ARG A 59 1.16 -2.44 17.47
CA ARG A 59 2.63 -2.37 17.58
C ARG A 59 3.18 -3.36 18.59
N SER A 60 2.51 -3.53 19.72
CA SER A 60 2.90 -4.49 20.76
C SER A 60 2.85 -5.93 20.23
N MET A 61 1.85 -6.26 19.43
CA MET A 61 1.74 -7.55 18.74
C MET A 61 2.87 -7.78 17.71
N THR A 62 3.46 -6.72 17.18
CA THR A 62 4.49 -6.77 16.10
C THR A 62 5.90 -6.45 16.58
N GLN A 63 6.19 -6.51 17.89
CA GLN A 63 7.51 -6.18 18.49
C GLN A 63 8.73 -6.90 17.87
N ASN A 64 8.52 -8.02 17.17
CA ASN A 64 9.56 -8.79 16.48
C ASN A 64 9.50 -8.72 14.94
N SER A 65 8.65 -7.87 14.37
CA SER A 65 8.48 -7.77 12.93
C SER A 65 9.39 -6.69 12.33
N THR A 66 9.58 -6.73 11.01
CA THR A 66 10.55 -6.00 10.17
C THR A 66 10.56 -4.45 10.27
N SER A 67 9.85 -3.86 11.24
CA SER A 67 9.76 -2.42 11.54
C SER A 67 11.14 -1.76 11.71
N HIS A 68 12.11 -2.43 12.36
CA HIS A 68 13.44 -1.85 12.54
C HIS A 68 14.20 -1.71 11.22
N THR A 69 14.10 -2.71 10.34
CA THR A 69 14.69 -2.67 8.99
C THR A 69 13.99 -1.61 8.13
N GLN A 70 12.67 -1.49 8.23
CA GLN A 70 11.91 -0.46 7.51
C GLN A 70 12.28 0.96 7.93
N GLN A 71 12.51 1.21 9.23
CA GLN A 71 12.97 2.51 9.70
C GLN A 71 14.34 2.89 9.14
N ILE A 72 15.29 1.94 9.09
CA ILE A 72 16.64 2.19 8.57
C ILE A 72 16.61 2.42 7.06
N LEU A 73 15.91 1.58 6.31
CA LEU A 73 15.95 1.61 4.84
C LEU A 73 15.04 2.67 4.23
N TYR A 74 13.90 2.96 4.86
CA TYR A 74 12.84 3.78 4.27
C TYR A 74 12.43 4.96 5.17
N GLY A 75 13.20 5.25 6.22
CA GLY A 75 12.96 6.40 7.10
C GLY A 75 11.65 6.35 7.88
N GLY A 76 11.04 5.17 8.02
CA GLY A 76 9.75 4.97 8.67
C GLY A 76 8.53 5.29 7.80
N GLY A 77 8.73 5.66 6.54
CA GLY A 77 7.65 5.79 5.55
C GLY A 77 7.15 4.44 5.04
N PRO A 78 6.00 4.41 4.34
CA PRO A 78 5.51 3.22 3.67
C PRO A 78 6.46 2.86 2.52
N ALA A 79 6.97 1.64 2.53
CA ALA A 79 7.85 1.12 1.50
C ALA A 79 7.04 0.29 0.49
N LEU A 80 7.32 0.46 -0.80
CA LEU A 80 6.72 -0.36 -1.87
C LEU A 80 7.44 -1.71 -1.98
N VAL A 81 7.40 -2.49 -0.89
CA VAL A 81 7.99 -3.82 -0.77
C VAL A 81 6.98 -4.78 -0.15
N ASN A 82 7.12 -6.07 -0.42
CA ASN A 82 6.33 -7.09 0.29
C ASN A 82 6.88 -7.34 1.71
N SER A 83 6.24 -8.24 2.46
CA SER A 83 6.63 -8.58 3.84
C SER A 83 8.04 -9.18 3.97
N SER A 84 8.60 -9.73 2.89
CA SER A 84 9.97 -10.26 2.82
C SER A 84 10.99 -9.20 2.34
N GLY A 85 10.56 -7.97 2.09
CA GLY A 85 11.42 -6.87 1.63
C GLY A 85 11.70 -6.87 0.13
N VAL A 86 11.04 -7.73 -0.67
CA VAL A 86 11.20 -7.72 -2.13
C VAL A 86 10.47 -6.51 -2.71
N PRO A 87 11.13 -5.66 -3.53
CA PRO A 87 10.48 -4.51 -4.15
C PRO A 87 9.30 -4.88 -5.03
N TRP A 88 8.27 -4.04 -4.99
CA TRP A 88 7.23 -4.07 -6.00
C TRP A 88 7.85 -3.76 -7.36
N THR A 89 7.45 -4.52 -8.38
CA THR A 89 7.89 -4.31 -9.76
C THR A 89 6.70 -4.37 -10.70
N SER A 90 6.87 -3.82 -11.91
CA SER A 90 5.87 -3.92 -12.97
C SER A 90 5.60 -5.37 -13.40
N ALA A 91 6.42 -6.34 -13.04
CA ALA A 91 6.21 -7.76 -13.36
C ALA A 91 4.93 -8.36 -12.73
N TYR A 92 4.36 -7.72 -11.70
CA TYR A 92 3.06 -8.12 -11.13
C TYR A 92 1.86 -7.63 -11.94
N VAL A 93 2.10 -6.70 -12.89
CA VAL A 93 1.08 -6.12 -13.73
C VAL A 93 0.96 -6.97 -14.98
N ASP A 94 -0.24 -7.48 -15.20
CA ASP A 94 -0.60 -8.18 -16.41
C ASP A 94 -1.75 -7.45 -17.08
N SER A 95 -1.46 -6.91 -18.27
CA SER A 95 -2.35 -6.03 -19.02
C SER A 95 -2.72 -6.66 -20.36
N ILE A 96 -2.75 -8.00 -20.45
CA ILE A 96 -3.23 -8.68 -21.66
C ILE A 96 -4.63 -8.13 -22.00
N GLY A 97 -4.72 -7.46 -23.16
CA GLY A 97 -5.98 -7.09 -23.76
C GLY A 97 -6.63 -8.35 -24.32
N CYS A 98 -7.88 -8.59 -23.91
CA CYS A 98 -8.78 -9.72 -24.23
C CYS A 98 -8.18 -11.16 -24.16
N PRO A 99 -8.76 -12.07 -23.34
CA PRO A 99 -8.71 -13.50 -23.61
C PRO A 99 -9.40 -13.87 -24.94
#